data_AF-A0A2D8BDR5-F1
#
_entry.id   AF-A0A2D8BDR5-F1
#
_cell.length_a   1.000
_cell.length_b   1.000
_cell.length_c   1.000
_cell.angle_alpha   90.00
_cell.angle_beta   90.00
_cell.angle_gamma   90.00
#
_symmetry.space_group_name_H-M   'P 1'
#
loop_
_entity.id
_entity.type
_entity.pdbx_description
1 polymer ?
#
loop_
_entity_poly.entity_id
_entity_poly.type
_entity_poly.pdbx_seq_one_letter_code
_entity_poly.pdbx_strand_id
1 'polypeptide(L)'
;MDKRATITIFVGLGIFAVGIIGFVIGGFGIAGIEESMEFTLEEVNNGTISIEDRDGYGELGVTFWVQGEYLDDDKNGIWDACETVTITVTETPEISERWDDNAQTLAGGFYSEVVFDYDGRESSDCSSDPFNKNLDRAEKGYVKIGRACLGCLAGDFRFESNTNVSVTYDDILIAEVGEDVGLIAMGFLGGSGALCCGIIVMLIGVILIFTLKDDAPVEMSVNADGTFSMESTPDNTVGVGVSQSVSQITTSSVITEEMTKAEPYQFPSTESAPEIEEKAD
;
A
#
# COMPACT_ATOMS: atom_id res chain seq x y z
N MET A 1 31.70 22.50 11.53
CA MET A 1 30.57 21.54 11.47
C MET A 1 30.65 20.87 10.12
N ASP A 2 30.95 19.58 10.11
CA ASP A 2 31.09 18.83 8.87
C ASP A 2 29.79 18.91 8.05
N LYS A 3 29.91 19.32 6.78
CA LYS A 3 28.74 19.52 5.91
C LYS A 3 27.96 18.23 5.71
N ARG A 4 28.62 17.07 5.75
CA ARG A 4 28.03 15.75 5.56
C ARG A 4 27.25 15.33 6.80
N ALA A 5 27.82 15.52 8.00
CA ALA A 5 27.12 15.24 9.25
C ALA A 5 25.87 16.11 9.44
N THR A 6 25.95 17.38 9.00
CA THR A 6 24.82 18.31 8.96
C THR A 6 23.71 17.80 8.02
N ILE A 7 24.08 17.34 6.82
CA ILE A 7 23.14 16.77 5.84
C ILE A 7 22.45 15.51 6.40
N THR A 8 23.18 14.61 7.06
CA THR A 8 22.62 13.39 7.66
C THR A 8 21.58 13.69 8.72
N ILE A 9 21.81 14.70 9.56
CA ILE A 9 20.83 15.14 10.58
C ILE A 9 19.57 15.72 9.92
N PHE A 10 19.71 16.58 8.90
CA PHE A 10 18.54 17.12 8.21
C PHE A 10 17.73 16.05 7.48
N VAL A 11 18.38 15.03 6.90
CA VAL A 11 17.69 13.87 6.30
C VAL A 11 16.94 13.07 7.38
N GLY A 12 17.56 12.82 8.53
CA GLY A 12 16.90 12.15 9.66
C GLY A 12 15.70 12.92 10.21
N LEU A 13 15.81 14.26 10.30
CA LEU A 13 14.69 15.13 10.68
C LEU A 13 13.53 15.04 9.68
N GLY A 14 13.85 15.02 8.38
CA GLY A 14 12.85 14.89 7.32
C GLY A 14 12.08 13.58 7.39
N ILE A 15 12.79 12.45 7.56
CA ILE A 15 12.18 11.12 7.71
C ILE A 15 11.31 11.05 8.98
N PHE A 16 11.79 11.63 10.09
CA PHE A 16 11.04 11.68 11.33
C PHE A 16 9.75 12.52 11.21
N ALA A 17 9.82 13.68 10.55
CA ALA A 17 8.66 14.54 10.33
C ALA A 17 7.60 13.86 9.43
N VAL A 18 8.03 13.18 8.37
CA VAL A 18 7.14 12.37 7.52
C VAL A 18 6.52 11.22 8.32
N GLY A 19 7.28 10.59 9.23
CA GLY A 19 6.77 9.57 10.15
C GLY A 19 5.68 10.08 11.09
N ILE A 20 5.82 11.28 11.66
CA ILE A 20 4.78 11.90 12.51
C ILE A 20 3.51 12.17 11.70
N ILE A 21 3.65 12.72 10.50
CA ILE A 21 2.50 13.04 9.64
C ILE A 21 1.74 11.76 9.26
N GLY A 22 2.46 10.71 8.85
CA GLY A 22 1.86 9.40 8.55
C GLY A 22 1.17 8.76 9.76
N PHE A 23 1.79 8.85 10.95
CA PHE A 23 1.21 8.33 12.18
C PHE A 23 -0.05 9.08 12.63
N VAL A 24 -0.09 10.40 12.47
CA VAL A 24 -1.28 11.20 12.80
C VAL A 24 -2.42 10.91 11.83
N ILE A 25 -2.15 10.85 10.53
CA ILE A 25 -3.17 10.52 9.51
C ILE A 25 -3.71 9.10 9.73
N GLY A 26 -2.82 8.11 9.92
CA GLY A 26 -3.24 6.75 10.26
C GLY A 26 -3.97 6.67 11.60
N GLY A 27 -3.58 7.49 12.58
CA GLY A 27 -4.18 7.58 13.90
C GLY A 27 -5.59 8.19 13.95
N PHE A 28 -5.91 9.12 13.05
CA PHE A 28 -7.27 9.63 12.90
C PHE A 28 -8.18 8.65 12.13
N GLY A 29 -7.62 7.92 11.17
CA GLY A 29 -8.33 6.85 10.47
C GLY A 29 -8.88 5.78 11.41
N ILE A 30 -8.12 5.38 12.44
CA ILE A 30 -8.60 4.40 13.43
C ILE A 30 -9.77 4.87 14.30
N ALA A 31 -9.96 6.18 14.50
CA ALA A 31 -11.07 6.71 15.28
C ALA A 31 -12.41 6.73 14.51
N GLY A 32 -12.36 6.84 13.18
CA GLY A 32 -13.55 6.71 12.31
C GLY A 32 -14.06 5.27 12.16
N ILE A 33 -13.23 4.26 12.50
CA ILE A 33 -13.59 2.83 12.41
C ILE A 33 -14.56 2.41 13.53
N GLU A 34 -14.71 3.19 14.61
CA GLU A 34 -15.63 2.83 15.70
C GLU A 34 -17.12 2.85 15.26
N GLU A 35 -17.52 3.74 14.35
CA GLU A 35 -18.89 3.75 13.78
C GLU A 35 -19.12 2.63 12.75
N SER A 36 -18.05 2.09 12.15
CA SER A 36 -18.12 1.09 11.08
C SER A 36 -18.40 -0.34 11.58
N MET A 37 -18.58 -0.52 12.90
CA MET A 37 -18.84 -1.83 13.54
C MET A 37 -20.26 -1.97 14.12
N GLU A 38 -21.15 -1.00 13.88
CA GLU A 38 -22.56 -1.14 14.26
C GLU A 38 -23.27 -2.15 13.35
N PHE A 39 -24.31 -2.80 13.85
CA PHE A 39 -25.20 -3.64 13.03
C PHE A 39 -26.40 -2.80 12.60
N THR A 40 -26.77 -2.88 11.32
CA THR A 40 -28.01 -2.27 10.83
C THR A 40 -29.23 -2.96 11.44
N LEU A 41 -29.18 -4.28 11.59
CA LEU A 41 -30.15 -5.10 12.32
C LEU A 41 -29.40 -6.08 13.20
N GLU A 42 -29.78 -6.23 14.45
CA GLU A 42 -29.09 -7.10 15.41
C GLU A 42 -30.03 -8.20 15.92
N GLU A 43 -29.57 -9.45 15.88
CA GLU A 43 -30.26 -10.65 16.37
C GLU A 43 -31.71 -10.80 15.90
N VAL A 44 -31.95 -10.64 14.59
CA VAL A 44 -33.29 -10.74 13.98
C VAL A 44 -33.46 -12.01 13.14
N ASN A 45 -34.70 -12.50 13.02
CA ASN A 45 -35.07 -13.62 12.13
C ASN A 45 -35.69 -13.15 10.80
N ASN A 46 -35.97 -11.87 10.67
CA ASN A 46 -36.40 -11.23 9.44
C ASN A 46 -36.09 -9.75 9.52
N GLY A 47 -35.97 -9.11 8.37
CA GLY A 47 -35.60 -7.70 8.31
C GLY A 47 -36.05 -7.05 7.02
N THR A 48 -36.11 -5.72 7.06
CA THR A 48 -36.28 -4.89 5.88
C THR A 48 -35.24 -3.78 5.97
N ILE A 49 -34.42 -3.65 4.93
CA ILE A 49 -33.36 -2.65 4.81
C ILE A 49 -33.68 -1.84 3.55
N SER A 50 -33.76 -0.52 3.69
CA SER A 50 -33.87 0.38 2.54
C SER A 50 -32.48 0.58 1.98
N ILE A 51 -32.22 0.04 0.79
CA ILE A 51 -30.98 0.26 0.03
C ILE A 51 -31.06 1.64 -0.60
N GLU A 52 -30.07 2.47 -0.34
CA GLU A 52 -29.86 3.75 -1.02
C GLU A 52 -28.82 3.52 -2.13
N ASP A 53 -29.06 4.07 -3.32
CA ASP A 53 -28.10 4.05 -4.42
C ASP A 53 -27.99 5.47 -4.95
N ARG A 54 -26.92 6.15 -4.56
CA ARG A 54 -26.79 7.59 -4.80
C ARG A 54 -26.28 7.91 -6.21
N ASP A 55 -25.48 7.04 -6.78
CA ASP A 55 -24.84 7.25 -8.07
C ASP A 55 -25.49 6.46 -9.22
N GLY A 56 -26.42 5.55 -8.90
CA GLY A 56 -27.14 4.73 -9.87
C GLY A 56 -26.31 3.59 -10.44
N TYR A 57 -25.19 3.22 -9.78
CA TYR A 57 -24.34 2.10 -10.19
C TYR A 57 -24.70 0.80 -9.47
N GLY A 58 -25.40 0.88 -8.35
CA GLY A 58 -25.76 -0.24 -7.50
C GLY A 58 -24.75 -0.47 -6.37
N GLU A 59 -25.24 -1.11 -5.30
CA GLU A 59 -24.55 -1.21 -4.01
C GLU A 59 -23.77 -2.52 -3.84
N LEU A 60 -22.79 -2.52 -2.92
CA LEU A 60 -22.10 -3.76 -2.51
C LEU A 60 -23.01 -4.73 -1.75
N GLY A 61 -24.17 -4.26 -1.29
CA GLY A 61 -25.22 -5.07 -0.69
C GLY A 61 -25.17 -5.10 0.83
N VAL A 62 -25.50 -6.26 1.40
CA VAL A 62 -25.59 -6.49 2.84
C VAL A 62 -24.80 -7.71 3.25
N THR A 63 -24.17 -7.64 4.42
CA THR A 63 -23.41 -8.75 5.03
C THR A 63 -24.15 -9.35 6.20
N PHE A 64 -24.22 -10.68 6.24
CA PHE A 64 -24.86 -11.45 7.30
C PHE A 64 -23.85 -12.05 8.27
N TRP A 65 -24.17 -11.92 9.56
CA TRP A 65 -23.40 -12.38 10.69
C TRP A 65 -24.27 -13.26 11.59
N VAL A 66 -23.67 -14.30 12.17
CA VAL A 66 -24.33 -15.14 13.18
C VAL A 66 -23.42 -15.27 14.40
N GLN A 67 -24.03 -15.41 15.57
CA GLN A 67 -23.27 -15.64 16.79
C GLN A 67 -22.69 -17.06 16.81
N GLY A 68 -21.38 -17.17 17.03
CA GLY A 68 -20.69 -18.46 17.01
C GLY A 68 -19.19 -18.33 16.76
N GLU A 69 -18.58 -19.46 16.39
CA GLU A 69 -17.17 -19.59 16.06
C GLU A 69 -17.01 -20.40 14.76
N TYR A 70 -15.89 -20.22 14.06
CA TYR A 70 -15.56 -21.04 12.88
C TYR A 70 -15.10 -22.43 13.31
N LEU A 71 -16.06 -23.36 13.35
CA LEU A 71 -15.91 -24.78 13.66
C LEU A 71 -16.39 -25.63 12.48
N ASP A 72 -15.73 -26.78 12.30
CA ASP A 72 -16.08 -27.83 11.34
C ASP A 72 -15.99 -29.16 12.11
N ASP A 73 -16.97 -29.37 12.98
CA ASP A 73 -16.98 -30.49 13.93
C ASP A 73 -17.21 -31.83 13.24
N ASP A 74 -18.01 -31.84 12.17
CA ASP A 74 -18.31 -33.04 11.40
C ASP A 74 -17.26 -33.35 10.29
N LYS A 75 -16.35 -32.41 10.03
CA LYS A 75 -15.21 -32.50 9.09
C LYS A 75 -15.65 -32.68 7.66
N ASN A 76 -16.76 -32.07 7.28
CA ASN A 76 -17.28 -32.12 5.92
C ASN A 76 -16.64 -31.08 4.99
N GLY A 77 -15.80 -30.18 5.52
CA GLY A 77 -15.11 -29.16 4.73
C GLY A 77 -15.85 -27.83 4.65
N ILE A 78 -16.93 -27.63 5.43
CA ILE A 78 -17.73 -26.41 5.48
C ILE A 78 -17.80 -25.94 6.94
N TRP A 79 -17.86 -24.63 7.18
CA TRP A 79 -18.08 -24.15 8.55
C TRP A 79 -19.50 -24.48 9.01
N ASP A 80 -19.64 -25.06 10.22
CA ASP A 80 -20.91 -25.47 10.83
C ASP A 80 -21.94 -24.32 10.87
N ALA A 81 -21.45 -23.08 11.06
CA ALA A 81 -22.26 -21.87 11.08
C ALA A 81 -22.95 -21.60 9.74
N CYS A 82 -22.35 -21.98 8.61
CA CYS A 82 -22.95 -21.81 7.28
C CYS A 82 -23.94 -22.91 6.91
N GLU A 83 -23.80 -24.10 7.49
CA GLU A 83 -24.73 -25.20 7.25
C GLU A 83 -26.00 -25.08 8.10
N THR A 84 -25.85 -24.54 9.30
CA THR A 84 -26.96 -24.38 10.24
C THR A 84 -27.87 -23.22 9.85
N VAL A 85 -27.32 -22.17 9.25
CA VAL A 85 -28.04 -20.94 8.94
C VAL A 85 -28.57 -20.98 7.51
N THR A 86 -29.87 -20.78 7.36
CA THR A 86 -30.53 -20.60 6.06
C THR A 86 -31.12 -19.20 6.02
N ILE A 87 -30.71 -18.43 5.01
CA ILE A 87 -31.24 -17.10 4.72
C ILE A 87 -32.02 -17.19 3.41
N THR A 88 -33.27 -16.74 3.44
CA THR A 88 -34.14 -16.65 2.27
C THR A 88 -34.44 -15.18 2.01
N VAL A 89 -34.00 -14.68 0.86
CA VAL A 89 -34.34 -13.34 0.42
C VAL A 89 -35.75 -13.36 -0.18
N THR A 90 -36.63 -12.52 0.34
CA THR A 90 -38.05 -12.49 -0.04
C THR A 90 -38.40 -11.30 -0.94
N GLU A 91 -37.62 -10.23 -0.87
CA GLU A 91 -37.79 -9.04 -1.70
C GLU A 91 -36.41 -8.47 -2.03
N THR A 92 -36.17 -8.18 -3.31
CA THR A 92 -34.94 -7.56 -3.79
C THR A 92 -35.27 -6.34 -4.64
N PRO A 93 -34.48 -5.26 -4.52
CA PRO A 93 -34.46 -4.17 -5.49
C PRO A 93 -34.04 -4.64 -6.89
N GLU A 94 -34.19 -3.75 -7.87
CA GLU A 94 -33.66 -3.97 -9.21
C GLU A 94 -32.12 -4.05 -9.18
N ILE A 95 -31.54 -4.94 -9.98
CA ILE A 95 -30.08 -5.10 -10.06
C ILE A 95 -29.55 -4.25 -11.22
N SER A 96 -28.45 -3.53 -10.98
CA SER A 96 -27.79 -2.71 -11.98
C SER A 96 -27.26 -3.55 -13.15
N GLU A 97 -27.69 -3.23 -14.37
CA GLU A 97 -27.15 -3.83 -15.61
C GLU A 97 -25.66 -3.49 -15.83
N ARG A 98 -25.12 -2.53 -15.08
CA ARG A 98 -23.70 -2.14 -15.17
C ARG A 98 -22.79 -3.03 -14.33
N TRP A 99 -23.35 -3.82 -13.43
CA TRP A 99 -22.59 -4.76 -12.61
C TRP A 99 -22.18 -5.99 -13.42
N ASP A 100 -21.24 -6.75 -12.87
CA ASP A 100 -20.79 -8.00 -13.49
C ASP A 100 -21.90 -9.06 -13.65
N ASP A 101 -21.62 -10.07 -14.47
CA ASP A 101 -22.53 -11.19 -14.71
C ASP A 101 -22.84 -11.98 -13.41
N ASN A 102 -21.97 -11.89 -12.40
CA ASN A 102 -22.14 -12.58 -11.13
C ASN A 102 -23.30 -11.97 -10.32
N ALA A 103 -23.35 -10.64 -10.17
CA ALA A 103 -24.47 -9.97 -9.51
C ALA A 103 -25.80 -10.22 -10.23
N GLN A 104 -25.78 -10.22 -11.57
CA GLN A 104 -26.97 -10.56 -12.35
C GLN A 104 -27.44 -12.01 -12.10
N THR A 105 -26.50 -12.95 -11.98
CA THR A 105 -26.78 -14.37 -11.68
C THR A 105 -27.35 -14.54 -10.27
N LEU A 106 -26.78 -13.82 -9.30
CA LEU A 106 -27.24 -13.83 -7.91
C LEU A 106 -28.61 -13.18 -7.75
N ALA A 107 -28.96 -12.23 -8.62
CA ALA A 107 -30.24 -11.51 -8.64
C ALA A 107 -30.61 -10.92 -7.26
N GLY A 108 -29.60 -10.43 -6.53
CA GLY A 108 -29.73 -9.90 -5.17
C GLY A 108 -29.96 -10.96 -4.08
N GLY A 109 -29.96 -12.24 -4.43
CA GLY A 109 -30.09 -13.36 -3.50
C GLY A 109 -28.90 -13.51 -2.56
N PHE A 110 -29.11 -14.30 -1.50
CA PHE A 110 -28.06 -14.64 -0.56
C PHE A 110 -27.06 -15.61 -1.20
N TYR A 111 -25.77 -15.37 -0.95
CA TYR A 111 -24.68 -16.26 -1.31
C TYR A 111 -23.65 -16.36 -0.20
N SER A 112 -23.08 -17.56 -0.04
CA SER A 112 -22.06 -17.81 0.96
C SER A 112 -20.76 -17.12 0.58
N GLU A 113 -20.24 -16.31 1.48
CA GLU A 113 -18.98 -15.59 1.33
C GLU A 113 -18.44 -15.25 2.71
N VAL A 114 -17.52 -16.06 3.21
CA VAL A 114 -16.80 -15.74 4.45
C VAL A 114 -15.70 -14.73 4.14
N VAL A 115 -14.70 -15.12 3.34
CA VAL A 115 -13.68 -14.22 2.80
C VAL A 115 -13.68 -14.36 1.27
N PHE A 116 -13.81 -13.24 0.58
CA PHE A 116 -13.66 -13.22 -0.88
C PHE A 116 -12.22 -13.57 -1.25
N ASP A 117 -12.06 -14.48 -2.21
CA ASP A 117 -10.78 -14.83 -2.82
C ASP A 117 -9.70 -15.31 -1.83
N TYR A 118 -10.08 -16.06 -0.79
CA TYR A 118 -9.10 -16.61 0.16
C TYR A 118 -8.11 -17.58 -0.50
N ASP A 119 -8.47 -18.17 -1.64
CA ASP A 119 -7.69 -19.15 -2.40
C ASP A 119 -6.98 -18.59 -3.65
N GLY A 120 -7.15 -17.30 -3.95
CA GLY A 120 -6.56 -16.63 -5.12
C GLY A 120 -7.20 -17.03 -6.45
N ARG A 121 -8.46 -17.47 -6.44
CA ARG A 121 -9.24 -17.91 -7.60
C ARG A 121 -10.56 -17.15 -7.81
N GLU A 122 -10.68 -15.97 -7.21
CA GLU A 122 -11.88 -15.12 -7.21
C GLU A 122 -13.12 -15.88 -6.70
N SER A 123 -12.90 -16.72 -5.68
CA SER A 123 -13.95 -17.59 -5.13
C SER A 123 -14.68 -16.94 -3.95
N SER A 124 -15.92 -17.34 -3.74
CA SER A 124 -16.74 -16.98 -2.57
C SER A 124 -17.48 -18.23 -2.12
N ASP A 125 -17.17 -18.68 -0.92
CA ASP A 125 -17.76 -19.88 -0.35
C ASP A 125 -17.80 -19.81 1.19
N CYS A 126 -18.14 -20.94 1.81
CA CYS A 126 -18.00 -21.15 3.23
C CYS A 126 -17.18 -22.40 3.58
N SER A 127 -16.13 -22.65 2.80
CA SER A 127 -15.22 -23.78 3.02
C SER A 127 -14.45 -23.62 4.33
N SER A 128 -14.25 -24.73 5.06
CA SER A 128 -13.56 -24.77 6.35
C SER A 128 -12.04 -24.64 6.27
N ASP A 129 -11.55 -23.64 5.53
CA ASP A 129 -10.12 -23.37 5.37
C ASP A 129 -9.62 -22.36 6.42
N PRO A 130 -8.44 -22.57 7.04
CA PRO A 130 -7.87 -21.61 7.99
C PRO A 130 -7.76 -20.16 7.48
N PHE A 131 -7.60 -19.96 6.16
CA PHE A 131 -7.57 -18.65 5.52
C PHE A 131 -8.96 -18.10 5.20
N ASN A 132 -10.00 -18.93 5.18
CA ASN A 132 -11.39 -18.54 4.98
C ASN A 132 -12.10 -18.24 6.30
N LYS A 133 -11.55 -17.29 7.07
CA LYS A 133 -12.12 -16.84 8.35
C LYS A 133 -12.12 -15.32 8.41
N ASN A 134 -13.29 -14.70 8.55
CA ASN A 134 -13.39 -13.28 8.84
C ASN A 134 -13.37 -13.07 10.37
N LEU A 135 -12.32 -12.44 10.90
CA LEU A 135 -12.15 -12.24 12.34
C LEU A 135 -12.53 -10.83 12.82
N ASP A 136 -13.11 -10.00 11.95
CA ASP A 136 -13.37 -8.57 12.23
C ASP A 136 -14.29 -8.38 13.46
N ARG A 137 -15.17 -9.35 13.71
CA ARG A 137 -16.13 -9.33 14.84
C ARG A 137 -15.97 -10.52 15.78
N ALA A 138 -14.83 -11.21 15.74
CA ALA A 138 -14.57 -12.36 16.60
C ALA A 138 -14.62 -12.01 18.10
N GLU A 139 -14.20 -10.80 18.49
CA GLU A 139 -14.27 -10.33 19.89
C GLU A 139 -15.70 -10.21 20.42
N LYS A 140 -16.67 -9.94 19.53
CA LYS A 140 -18.10 -9.90 19.84
C LYS A 140 -18.76 -11.29 19.70
N GLY A 141 -18.01 -12.32 19.30
CA GLY A 141 -18.51 -13.68 19.10
C GLY A 141 -19.36 -13.85 17.85
N TYR A 142 -19.11 -13.07 16.79
CA TYR A 142 -19.81 -13.17 15.52
C TYR A 142 -18.92 -13.74 14.42
N VAL A 143 -19.52 -14.54 13.54
CA VAL A 143 -18.90 -15.05 12.30
C VAL A 143 -19.68 -14.56 11.08
N LYS A 144 -18.96 -14.15 10.04
CA LYS A 144 -19.53 -13.83 8.73
C LYS A 144 -19.88 -15.12 8.02
N ILE A 145 -21.08 -15.20 7.43
CA ILE A 145 -21.56 -16.40 6.71
C ILE A 145 -21.85 -16.13 5.24
N GLY A 146 -22.07 -14.87 4.86
CA GLY A 146 -22.31 -14.52 3.47
C GLY A 146 -22.88 -13.13 3.28
N ARG A 147 -23.30 -12.88 2.05
CA ARG A 147 -23.77 -11.59 1.56
C ARG A 147 -25.03 -11.75 0.74
N ALA A 148 -25.74 -10.65 0.53
CA ALA A 148 -26.84 -10.56 -0.41
C ALA A 148 -26.91 -9.15 -1.02
N CYS A 149 -27.81 -8.99 -1.99
CA CYS A 149 -28.04 -7.71 -2.65
C CYS A 149 -26.82 -7.11 -3.38
N LEU A 150 -25.92 -7.95 -3.90
CA LEU A 150 -24.80 -7.47 -4.70
C LEU A 150 -25.31 -6.79 -5.98
N GLY A 151 -24.93 -5.54 -6.22
CA GLY A 151 -25.34 -4.75 -7.36
C GLY A 151 -26.79 -4.26 -7.32
N CYS A 152 -27.46 -4.33 -6.17
CA CYS A 152 -28.81 -3.79 -6.00
C CYS A 152 -28.81 -2.26 -6.14
N LEU A 153 -29.75 -1.75 -6.94
CA LEU A 153 -30.13 -0.34 -6.98
C LEU A 153 -30.96 0.03 -5.75
N ALA A 154 -31.35 1.30 -5.66
CA ALA A 154 -32.18 1.80 -4.56
C ALA A 154 -33.54 1.06 -4.47
N GLY A 155 -33.91 0.64 -3.26
CA GLY A 155 -35.17 -0.04 -3.00
C GLY A 155 -35.19 -0.84 -1.70
N ASP A 156 -36.29 -1.53 -1.43
CA ASP A 156 -36.44 -2.33 -0.23
C ASP A 156 -35.85 -3.74 -0.42
N PHE A 157 -34.91 -4.11 0.43
CA PHE A 157 -34.38 -5.47 0.55
C PHE A 157 -34.98 -6.15 1.78
N ARG A 158 -35.50 -7.37 1.61
CA ARG A 158 -36.12 -8.15 2.70
C ARG A 158 -35.66 -9.59 2.71
N PHE A 159 -35.48 -10.11 3.91
CA PHE A 159 -35.05 -11.47 4.13
C PHE A 159 -35.76 -12.09 5.33
N GLU A 160 -35.75 -13.42 5.35
CA GLU A 160 -36.10 -14.26 6.48
C GLU A 160 -34.96 -15.24 6.76
N SER A 161 -34.75 -15.59 8.03
CA SER A 161 -33.80 -16.60 8.46
C SER A 161 -34.43 -17.60 9.42
N ASN A 162 -33.92 -18.82 9.42
CA ASN A 162 -34.29 -19.85 10.38
C ASN A 162 -33.68 -19.62 11.79
N THR A 163 -32.70 -18.73 11.90
CA THR A 163 -31.95 -18.42 13.13
C THR A 163 -31.72 -16.91 13.25
N ASN A 164 -31.40 -16.46 14.46
CA ASN A 164 -31.13 -15.04 14.69
C ASN A 164 -29.82 -14.67 13.97
N VAL A 165 -29.91 -13.70 13.07
CA VAL A 165 -28.78 -13.14 12.34
C VAL A 165 -28.68 -11.64 12.59
N SER A 166 -27.46 -11.12 12.54
CA SER A 166 -27.18 -9.70 12.55
C SER A 166 -26.72 -9.27 11.15
N VAL A 167 -27.17 -8.13 10.68
CA VAL A 167 -26.96 -7.67 9.30
C VAL A 167 -26.29 -6.31 9.31
N THR A 168 -25.32 -6.13 8.42
CA THR A 168 -24.66 -4.85 8.15
C THR A 168 -24.97 -4.44 6.71
N TYR A 169 -25.41 -3.20 6.52
CA TYR A 169 -25.54 -2.61 5.19
C TYR A 169 -24.20 -2.00 4.78
N ASP A 170 -23.64 -2.46 3.65
CA ASP A 170 -22.23 -2.26 3.30
C ASP A 170 -21.92 -0.89 2.67
N ASP A 171 -22.93 -0.09 2.30
CA ASP A 171 -22.75 1.26 1.70
C ASP A 171 -22.19 2.30 2.71
N ILE A 172 -22.59 2.19 3.98
CA ILE A 172 -22.09 3.05 5.06
C ILE A 172 -20.57 2.87 5.28
N LEU A 173 -20.00 1.77 4.80
CA LEU A 173 -18.60 1.45 5.03
C LEU A 173 -17.67 2.02 3.96
N ILE A 174 -18.13 2.28 2.73
CA ILE A 174 -17.20 2.59 1.62
C ILE A 174 -16.94 4.09 1.50
N ALA A 175 -17.91 4.94 1.86
CA ALA A 175 -17.70 6.38 1.88
C ALA A 175 -16.62 6.82 2.88
N GLU A 176 -16.31 6.00 3.89
CA GLU A 176 -15.29 6.26 4.91
C GLU A 176 -14.06 5.33 4.80
N VAL A 177 -14.18 4.12 4.22
CA VAL A 177 -13.14 3.07 4.33
C VAL A 177 -12.58 2.60 2.97
N GLY A 178 -13.23 2.90 1.85
CA GLY A 178 -12.89 2.32 0.53
C GLY A 178 -11.55 2.74 -0.09
N GLU A 179 -11.09 3.97 0.17
CA GLU A 179 -9.80 4.46 -0.37
C GLU A 179 -8.68 4.44 0.68
N ASP A 180 -9.03 4.28 1.96
CA ASP A 180 -8.15 4.62 3.06
C ASP A 180 -7.60 3.43 3.84
N VAL A 181 -8.07 2.18 3.71
CA VAL A 181 -7.42 1.06 4.43
C VAL A 181 -5.96 0.86 3.99
N GLY A 182 -5.69 1.03 2.70
CA GLY A 182 -4.31 1.03 2.19
C GLY A 182 -3.48 2.18 2.76
N LEU A 183 -4.03 3.39 2.84
CA LEU A 183 -3.33 4.59 3.30
C LEU A 183 -3.22 4.68 4.83
N ILE A 184 -4.20 4.17 5.57
CA ILE A 184 -4.24 4.08 7.04
C ILE A 184 -3.32 2.96 7.50
N ALA A 185 -3.38 1.77 6.90
CA ALA A 185 -2.46 0.68 7.22
C ALA A 185 -1.02 1.03 6.82
N MET A 186 -0.80 1.59 5.62
CA MET A 186 0.54 2.06 5.20
C MET A 186 0.98 3.32 5.96
N GLY A 187 0.06 4.18 6.39
CA GLY A 187 0.35 5.39 7.16
C GLY A 187 0.71 5.07 8.61
N PHE A 188 0.04 4.11 9.23
CA PHE A 188 0.33 3.65 10.58
C PHE A 188 1.57 2.74 10.63
N LEU A 189 1.69 1.76 9.74
CA LEU A 189 2.86 0.87 9.66
C LEU A 189 4.08 1.59 9.07
N GLY A 190 3.91 2.42 8.04
CA GLY A 190 4.96 3.24 7.46
C GLY A 190 5.36 4.41 8.37
N GLY A 191 4.41 5.02 9.07
CA GLY A 191 4.65 6.07 10.06
C GLY A 191 5.44 5.55 11.27
N SER A 192 5.04 4.41 11.84
CA SER A 192 5.75 3.79 12.97
C SER A 192 7.16 3.33 12.60
N GLY A 193 7.37 2.78 11.38
CA GLY A 193 8.69 2.44 10.86
C GLY A 193 9.59 3.65 10.60
N ALA A 194 9.05 4.73 10.02
CA ALA A 194 9.80 5.95 9.75
C ALA A 194 10.17 6.73 11.04
N LEU A 195 9.31 6.70 12.06
CA LEU A 195 9.58 7.30 13.37
C LEU A 195 10.77 6.64 14.08
N CYS A 196 10.84 5.32 14.11
CA CYS A 196 11.93 4.61 14.79
C CYS A 196 13.25 4.71 14.02
N CYS A 197 13.21 4.61 12.70
CA CYS A 197 14.40 4.70 11.85
C CYS A 197 14.95 6.14 11.79
N GLY A 198 14.08 7.16 11.82
CA GLY A 198 14.48 8.57 11.83
C GLY A 198 15.31 8.93 13.06
N ILE A 199 14.95 8.41 14.25
CA ILE A 199 15.70 8.62 15.49
C ILE A 199 17.09 7.96 15.40
N ILE A 200 17.17 6.74 14.87
CA ILE A 200 18.44 6.02 14.72
C ILE A 200 19.39 6.76 13.76
N VAL A 201 18.89 7.22 12.61
CA VAL A 201 19.68 7.99 11.64
C VAL A 201 20.16 9.33 12.22
N MET A 202 19.31 10.00 13.01
CA MET A 202 19.70 11.19 13.77
C MET A 202 20.83 10.90 14.77
N LEU A 203 20.73 9.82 15.53
CA LEU A 203 21.77 9.42 16.49
C LEU A 203 23.10 9.11 15.81
N ILE A 204 23.08 8.44 14.65
CA ILE A 204 24.28 8.21 13.83
C ILE A 204 24.87 9.54 13.37
N GLY A 205 24.05 10.49 12.92
CA GLY A 205 24.50 11.84 12.55
C GLY A 205 25.17 12.59 13.71
N VAL A 206 24.61 12.49 14.91
CA VAL A 206 25.20 13.09 16.13
C VAL A 206 26.54 12.43 16.48
N ILE A 207 26.63 11.11 16.41
CA ILE A 207 27.88 10.38 16.66
C ILE A 207 28.97 10.81 15.65
N LEU A 208 28.61 10.95 14.37
CA LEU A 208 29.53 11.39 13.31
C LEU A 208 30.05 12.82 13.54
N ILE A 209 29.27 13.72 14.16
CA ILE A 209 29.74 15.06 14.58
C ILE A 209 30.84 14.96 15.64
N PHE A 210 30.74 14.00 16.57
CA PHE A 210 31.71 13.85 17.65
C PHE A 210 32.92 12.99 17.27
N THR A 211 32.81 12.11 16.28
CA THR A 211 33.89 11.18 15.89
C THR A 211 34.75 11.67 14.73
N LEU A 212 34.21 12.47 13.80
CA LEU A 212 35.00 13.07 12.72
C LEU A 212 35.74 14.30 13.27
N LYS A 213 37.05 14.16 13.50
CA LYS A 213 37.96 15.31 13.58
C LYS A 213 38.31 15.74 12.17
N ASP A 214 38.27 17.04 11.91
CA ASP A 214 38.60 17.61 10.61
C ASP A 214 39.94 17.01 10.11
N ASP A 215 39.93 16.37 8.94
CA ASP A 215 41.15 15.85 8.32
C ASP A 215 42.15 17.01 8.18
N ALA A 216 43.30 16.88 8.84
CA ALA A 216 44.37 17.88 8.73
C ALA A 216 44.78 18.00 7.26
N PRO A 217 45.02 19.22 6.74
CA PRO A 217 45.45 19.39 5.36
C PRO A 217 46.75 18.61 5.14
N VAL A 218 46.75 17.69 4.19
CA VAL A 218 47.96 17.00 3.74
C VAL A 218 48.82 18.04 3.03
N GLU A 219 49.83 18.55 3.72
CA GLU A 219 50.79 19.48 3.12
C GLU A 219 51.67 18.71 2.12
N MET A 220 51.40 18.92 0.83
CA MET A 220 52.26 18.41 -0.23
C MET A 220 53.46 19.36 -0.38
N SER A 221 54.65 18.87 -0.05
CA SER A 221 55.90 19.57 -0.33
C SER A 221 56.59 18.97 -1.56
N VAL A 222 57.10 19.84 -2.43
CA VAL A 222 57.86 19.46 -3.62
C VAL A 222 59.34 19.60 -3.30
N ASN A 223 60.08 18.50 -3.40
CA ASN A 223 61.52 18.48 -3.18
C ASN A 223 62.25 19.14 -4.36
N ALA A 224 63.48 19.61 -4.12
CA ALA A 224 64.29 20.31 -5.12
C ALA A 224 64.67 19.47 -6.36
N ASP A 225 64.45 18.16 -6.34
CA ASP A 225 64.64 17.23 -7.45
C ASP A 225 63.36 16.97 -8.26
N GLY A 226 62.26 17.68 -7.95
CA GLY A 226 60.96 17.55 -8.62
C GLY A 226 60.14 16.35 -8.14
N THR A 227 60.57 15.66 -7.09
CA THR A 227 59.79 14.58 -6.46
C THR A 227 58.83 15.14 -5.41
N PHE A 228 57.66 14.52 -5.27
CA PHE A 228 56.68 14.87 -4.24
C PHE A 228 56.94 14.05 -2.98
N SER A 229 57.10 14.71 -1.83
CA SER A 229 57.15 14.04 -0.52
C SER A 229 55.85 14.30 0.23
N MET A 230 55.14 13.22 0.55
CA MET A 230 54.07 13.24 1.56
C MET A 230 54.71 12.89 2.89
N GLU A 231 54.88 13.89 3.77
CA GLU A 231 55.25 13.62 5.15
C GLU A 231 54.00 13.13 5.88
N SER A 232 53.96 11.83 6.20
CA SER A 232 52.94 11.28 7.08
C SER A 232 53.55 11.09 8.46
N THR A 233 52.98 11.75 9.48
CA THR A 233 53.21 11.37 10.89
C THR A 233 52.12 12.00 11.78
N PRO A 234 51.72 11.40 12.93
CA PRO A 234 52.16 10.12 13.50
C PRO A 234 51.07 9.04 13.72
N ASP A 235 51.61 7.83 13.86
CA ASP A 235 51.23 6.49 14.32
C ASP A 235 49.97 6.16 15.17
N ASN A 236 48.91 6.97 15.24
CA ASN A 236 47.76 6.62 16.10
C ASN A 236 46.37 6.68 15.46
N THR A 237 46.27 6.47 14.15
CA THR A 237 44.98 6.27 13.47
C THR A 237 44.78 4.80 13.08
N VAL A 238 43.85 4.13 13.76
CA VAL A 238 43.27 2.87 13.28
C VAL A 238 42.33 3.21 12.12
N GLY A 239 42.92 3.41 10.94
CA GLY A 239 42.19 3.43 9.68
C GLY A 239 42.20 2.02 9.10
N VAL A 240 41.03 1.52 8.70
CA VAL A 240 40.94 0.33 7.85
C VAL A 240 41.63 0.68 6.53
N GLY A 241 42.90 0.29 6.42
CA GLY A 241 43.72 0.57 5.25
C GLY A 241 43.19 -0.21 4.05
N VAL A 242 42.59 0.49 3.11
CA VAL A 242 42.48 0.00 1.74
C VAL A 242 43.89 0.05 1.16
N SER A 243 44.53 -1.11 1.07
CA SER A 243 45.77 -1.27 0.32
C SER A 243 45.49 -1.01 -1.16
N GLN A 244 45.70 0.21 -1.62
CA GLN A 244 45.79 0.50 -3.05
C GLN A 244 47.24 0.30 -3.47
N SER A 245 47.56 -0.92 -3.89
CA SER A 245 48.70 -1.15 -4.77
C SER A 245 48.43 -0.41 -6.09
N VAL A 246 48.91 0.82 -6.21
CA VAL A 246 48.99 1.52 -7.49
C VAL A 246 50.05 0.79 -8.30
N SER A 247 49.60 -0.10 -9.19
CA SER A 247 50.42 -0.56 -10.30
C SER A 247 50.85 0.67 -11.09
N GLN A 248 52.16 0.87 -11.24
CA GLN A 248 52.72 1.87 -12.12
C GLN A 248 52.15 1.66 -13.53
N ILE A 249 51.16 2.47 -13.92
CA ILE A 249 50.83 2.66 -15.33
C ILE A 249 51.79 3.72 -15.85
N THR A 250 52.93 3.26 -16.34
CA THR A 250 53.80 4.02 -17.22
C THR A 250 53.01 4.32 -18.49
N THR A 251 52.41 5.50 -18.57
CA THR A 251 52.03 6.11 -19.87
C THR A 251 52.57 7.51 -19.91
N SER A 252 53.83 7.60 -20.31
CA SER A 252 54.37 8.80 -20.94
C SER A 252 53.63 9.01 -22.26
N SER A 253 52.66 9.92 -22.28
CA SER A 253 52.21 10.54 -23.53
C SER A 253 51.88 11.99 -23.24
N VAL A 254 52.81 12.85 -23.65
CA VAL A 254 52.65 14.30 -23.70
C VAL A 254 51.48 14.60 -24.67
N ILE A 255 50.42 15.24 -24.17
CA ILE A 255 49.33 15.75 -25.00
C ILE A 255 49.84 17.04 -25.67
N THR A 256 49.90 17.09 -27.00
CA THR A 256 50.16 18.31 -27.76
C THR A 256 48.86 18.95 -28.26
N GLU A 257 48.85 20.28 -28.37
CA GLU A 257 47.70 21.16 -28.70
C GLU A 257 46.93 20.79 -29.97
N GLU A 258 47.49 19.99 -30.89
CA GLU A 258 46.85 19.62 -32.16
C GLU A 258 45.63 18.69 -31.99
N MET A 259 45.46 18.05 -30.82
CA MET A 259 44.34 17.10 -30.59
C MET A 259 43.04 17.75 -30.09
N THR A 260 42.97 19.09 -29.95
CA THR A 260 41.79 19.81 -29.42
C THR A 260 40.97 20.60 -30.46
N LYS A 261 41.25 20.47 -31.76
CA LYS A 261 40.54 21.24 -32.79
C LYS A 261 39.30 20.51 -33.32
N ALA A 262 38.11 21.01 -32.98
CA ALA A 262 36.83 20.56 -33.54
C ALA A 262 36.52 21.26 -34.88
N GLU A 263 36.07 20.51 -35.90
CA GLU A 263 35.56 21.07 -37.15
C GLU A 263 34.07 21.47 -37.03
N PRO A 264 33.61 22.55 -37.68
CA PRO A 264 32.25 23.05 -37.53
C PRO A 264 31.22 22.28 -38.38
N TYR A 265 30.11 21.92 -37.74
CA TYR A 265 28.93 21.27 -38.35
C TYR A 265 28.05 22.30 -39.08
N GLN A 266 27.63 22.03 -40.33
CA GLN A 266 26.69 22.87 -41.09
C GLN A 266 25.27 22.25 -41.09
N PHE A 267 24.26 23.08 -40.81
CA PHE A 267 22.83 22.72 -40.91
C PHE A 267 22.30 22.88 -42.34
N PRO A 268 21.40 22.01 -42.83
CA PRO A 268 20.76 22.18 -44.14
C PRO A 268 19.51 23.06 -44.06
N SER A 269 19.33 23.93 -45.06
CA SER A 269 18.22 24.87 -45.22
C SER A 269 17.00 24.25 -45.92
N THR A 270 15.81 24.62 -45.44
CA THR A 270 14.48 24.31 -45.99
C THR A 270 14.16 25.11 -47.25
N GLU A 271 13.89 24.46 -48.40
CA GLU A 271 12.98 24.95 -49.45
C GLU A 271 12.40 23.78 -50.28
N SER A 272 11.18 24.01 -50.79
CA SER A 272 10.39 23.26 -51.80
C SER A 272 9.30 22.29 -51.30
N ALA A 273 8.08 22.84 -51.14
CA ALA A 273 6.85 22.22 -51.64
C ALA A 273 6.82 22.37 -53.19
N PRO A 274 6.11 21.51 -53.95
CA PRO A 274 4.69 21.80 -54.25
C PRO A 274 3.74 20.59 -54.46
N GLU A 275 2.45 20.91 -54.30
CA GLU A 275 1.22 20.52 -55.02
C GLU A 275 0.78 19.06 -55.26
N ILE A 276 -0.31 18.70 -54.57
CA ILE A 276 -1.64 18.22 -55.04
C ILE A 276 -1.71 17.57 -56.44
N GLU A 277 -2.13 16.30 -56.50
CA GLU A 277 -3.12 15.82 -57.48
C GLU A 277 -4.11 14.83 -56.85
N GLU A 278 -5.38 15.07 -57.16
CA GLU A 278 -6.60 14.34 -56.84
C GLU A 278 -6.88 13.29 -57.93
N LYS A 279 -7.21 12.04 -57.57
CA LYS A 279 -8.18 11.25 -58.34
C LYS A 279 -8.74 10.02 -57.63
N ALA A 280 -10.05 9.94 -57.68
CA ALA A 280 -10.91 8.82 -57.33
C ALA A 280 -10.80 7.63 -58.31
N ASP A 281 -10.85 6.40 -57.78
CA ASP A 281 -11.90 5.39 -57.97
C ASP A 281 -11.66 4.21 -57.01
#